data_AF-A0A242CD67-F1
#
_entry.id   AF-A0A242CD67-F1
#
_cell.length_a   1.000
_cell.length_b   1.000
_cell.length_c   1.000
_cell.angle_alpha   90.00
_cell.angle_beta   90.00
_cell.angle_gamma   90.00
#
_symmetry.space_group_name_H-M   'P 1'
#
loop_
_entity.id
_entity.type
_entity.pdbx_description
1 polymer ?
#
loop_
_entity_poly.entity_id
_entity_poly.type
_entity_poly.pdbx_seq_one_letter_code
_entity_poly.pdbx_strand_id
1 'polypeptide(L)'
;MNLFLYLILVGVNFLMAFAQRIPANPHKNIILETTLPKEKLQDQQVLTVSTTYKKRLLQCAFIFSIIALPIIVIPYDSLTLIYFLVQMFGFIGTSFYLQVIYIRKMTTVKVQNNWTMPTSPILVDTKLVANKNRKLISVWWFLPSILLTIVGCLYSFSVLDLANGSWIIALVSIGIVGMFLAFYYFIARFPVKPLTSDETINQQVNDLMRHHWSVLMAVSALVMSPLAFMPAASITIPYEQMMMLTIGYAFFILAFVFFTFYYLFSSRKKQDQLISLAQEYRYNDEDQYWKYGIYINPNDKRILVPDRVGMNISTNLGNLGGKLSMGIVGILVLIALIASSIPMLISDFSANPFQLSTSRTTVSLSAPLSQSRKIAWKDIESVELLDTMPKDFIRVYGTATENYLTGEFQVDNKPAYLLVLKNKQPILRIQTKDKFYYYTNKDSKLTKNYYHEIQKKINK
;
A
#
# COMPACT_ATOMS: atom_id res chain seq x y z
N MET A 1 -14.31 -9.51 12.77
CA MET A 1 -13.45 -8.97 11.70
C MET A 1 -14.16 -7.90 10.87
N ASN A 2 -15.40 -8.12 10.43
CA ASN A 2 -16.10 -7.21 9.50
C ASN A 2 -16.32 -5.78 10.04
N LEU A 3 -16.64 -5.62 11.32
CA LEU A 3 -16.75 -4.30 11.96
C LEU A 3 -15.42 -3.52 11.90
N PHE A 4 -14.30 -4.22 12.09
CA PHE A 4 -12.98 -3.60 11.99
C PHE A 4 -12.67 -3.14 10.56
N LEU A 5 -12.99 -3.97 9.55
CA LEU A 5 -12.86 -3.58 8.14
C LEU A 5 -13.74 -2.37 7.78
N TYR A 6 -14.95 -2.31 8.32
CA TYR A 6 -15.83 -1.15 8.17
C TYR A 6 -15.19 0.12 8.74
N LEU A 7 -14.70 0.08 9.98
CA LEU A 7 -14.04 1.24 10.61
C LEU A 7 -12.80 1.69 9.84
N ILE A 8 -12.02 0.75 9.28
CA ILE A 8 -10.91 1.07 8.38
C ILE A 8 -11.40 1.81 7.15
N LEU A 9 -12.44 1.32 6.46
CA LEU A 9 -12.98 1.98 5.26
C LEU A 9 -13.43 3.41 5.58
N VAL A 10 -14.15 3.61 6.70
CA VAL A 10 -14.56 4.95 7.15
C VAL A 10 -13.33 5.84 7.36
N GLY A 11 -12.33 5.37 8.11
CA GLY A 11 -11.09 6.11 8.36
C GLY A 11 -10.36 6.48 7.06
N VAL A 12 -10.22 5.53 6.14
CA VAL A 12 -9.58 5.72 4.82
C VAL A 12 -10.36 6.73 3.97
N ASN A 13 -11.69 6.64 3.90
CA ASN A 13 -12.54 7.55 3.14
C ASN A 13 -12.33 9.01 3.58
N PHE A 14 -12.36 9.27 4.90
CA PHE A 14 -12.15 10.61 5.43
C PHE A 14 -10.70 11.09 5.27
N LEU A 15 -9.71 10.24 5.56
CA LEU A 15 -8.30 10.58 5.37
C LEU A 15 -8.01 10.97 3.92
N MET A 16 -8.51 10.18 2.97
CA MET A 16 -8.38 10.46 1.55
C MET A 16 -9.12 11.74 1.14
N ALA A 17 -10.35 11.97 1.64
CA ALA A 17 -11.06 13.21 1.39
C ALA A 17 -10.25 14.42 1.88
N PHE A 18 -9.63 14.35 3.07
CA PHE A 18 -8.77 15.42 3.57
C PHE A 18 -7.52 15.62 2.71
N ALA A 19 -6.84 14.54 2.32
CA ALA A 19 -5.68 14.61 1.44
C ALA A 19 -6.04 15.23 0.08
N GLN A 20 -7.18 14.88 -0.50
CA GLN A 20 -7.63 15.40 -1.79
C GLN A 20 -8.19 16.83 -1.74
N ARG A 21 -8.31 17.44 -0.55
CA ARG A 21 -8.60 18.88 -0.42
C ARG A 21 -7.36 19.74 -0.70
N ILE A 22 -6.16 19.16 -0.67
CA ILE A 22 -4.88 19.86 -0.84
C ILE A 22 -4.83 20.66 -2.15
N PRO A 23 -5.27 20.13 -3.32
CA PRO A 23 -5.32 20.89 -4.58
C PRO A 23 -6.22 22.12 -4.57
N ALA A 24 -7.21 22.18 -3.68
CA ALA A 24 -8.08 23.33 -3.54
C ALA A 24 -7.56 24.39 -2.56
N ASN A 25 -6.35 24.22 -2.05
CA ASN A 25 -5.63 25.28 -1.34
C ASN A 25 -4.57 25.85 -2.29
N PRO A 26 -4.52 27.18 -2.51
CA PRO A 26 -3.50 27.80 -3.35
C PRO A 26 -2.07 27.37 -3.00
N HIS A 27 -1.25 27.11 -4.01
CA HIS A 27 0.20 26.89 -3.90
C HIS A 27 0.86 27.47 -5.15
N LYS A 28 1.87 28.33 -5.01
CA LYS A 28 2.57 28.90 -6.19
C LYS A 28 1.62 29.50 -7.25
N ASN A 29 0.59 30.23 -6.80
CA ASN A 29 -0.47 30.79 -7.66
C ASN A 29 -1.35 29.76 -8.41
N ILE A 30 -1.28 28.49 -8.03
CA ILE A 30 -2.06 27.40 -8.63
C ILE A 30 -3.12 26.92 -7.64
N ILE A 31 -4.34 26.76 -8.13
CA ILE A 31 -5.46 26.14 -7.40
C ILE A 31 -6.25 25.26 -8.36
N LEU A 32 -6.55 24.02 -7.95
CA LEU A 32 -7.25 23.02 -8.77
C LEU A 32 -6.65 22.95 -10.19
N GLU A 33 -5.33 22.73 -10.26
CA GLU A 33 -4.53 22.64 -11.50
C GLU A 33 -4.58 23.87 -12.42
N THR A 34 -5.19 24.97 -11.97
CA THR A 34 -5.37 26.19 -12.76
C THR A 34 -4.48 27.29 -12.18
N THR A 35 -3.63 27.90 -13.01
CA THR A 35 -2.82 29.06 -12.58
C THR A 35 -3.64 30.34 -12.67
N LEU A 36 -3.67 31.13 -11.59
CA LEU A 36 -4.39 32.40 -11.49
C LEU A 36 -3.43 33.53 -11.07
N PRO A 37 -3.73 34.79 -11.42
CA PRO A 37 -3.02 35.94 -10.85
C PRO A 37 -3.15 35.97 -9.31
N LYS A 38 -2.09 36.37 -8.62
CA LYS A 38 -2.01 36.35 -7.14
C LYS A 38 -3.18 37.09 -6.48
N GLU A 39 -3.55 38.24 -7.04
CA GLU A 39 -4.65 39.09 -6.57
C GLU A 39 -6.02 38.42 -6.67
N LYS A 40 -6.19 37.48 -7.60
CA LYS A 40 -7.47 36.81 -7.87
C LYS A 40 -7.67 35.52 -7.07
N LEU A 41 -6.65 35.06 -6.33
CA LEU A 41 -6.77 33.87 -5.49
C LEU A 41 -7.80 34.02 -4.36
N GLN A 42 -8.08 35.27 -3.95
CA GLN A 42 -9.09 35.60 -2.94
C GLN A 42 -10.43 36.06 -3.54
N ASP A 43 -10.59 35.99 -4.85
CA ASP A 43 -11.85 36.34 -5.51
C ASP A 43 -12.97 35.38 -5.08
N GLN A 44 -14.17 35.92 -4.89
CA GLN A 44 -15.32 35.17 -4.40
C GLN A 44 -15.69 33.98 -5.30
N GLN A 45 -15.51 34.10 -6.63
CA GLN A 45 -15.77 32.99 -7.56
C GLN A 45 -14.79 31.83 -7.32
N VAL A 46 -13.50 32.13 -7.10
CA VAL A 46 -12.45 31.14 -6.82
C VAL A 46 -12.69 30.45 -5.48
N LEU A 47 -12.99 31.24 -4.44
CA LEU A 47 -13.29 30.72 -3.11
C LEU A 47 -14.54 29.83 -3.11
N THR A 48 -15.56 30.18 -3.89
CA THR A 48 -16.78 29.38 -4.02
C THR A 48 -16.49 28.02 -4.67
N VAL A 49 -15.72 27.98 -5.75
CA VAL A 49 -15.33 26.70 -6.40
C VAL A 49 -14.51 25.84 -5.43
N SER A 50 -13.53 26.43 -4.75
CA SER A 50 -12.66 25.74 -3.78
C SER A 50 -13.42 25.16 -2.59
N THR A 51 -14.25 25.98 -1.93
CA THR A 51 -15.02 25.56 -0.75
C THR A 51 -16.06 24.51 -1.10
N THR A 52 -16.73 24.67 -2.25
CA THR A 52 -17.70 23.68 -2.73
C THR A 52 -17.01 22.35 -3.03
N TYR A 53 -15.86 22.33 -3.70
CA TYR A 53 -15.09 21.10 -3.92
C TYR A 53 -14.75 20.38 -2.60
N LYS A 54 -14.22 21.12 -1.63
CA LYS A 54 -13.87 20.59 -0.31
C LYS A 54 -15.07 19.99 0.41
N LYS A 55 -16.24 20.64 0.33
CA LYS A 55 -17.51 20.13 0.88
C LYS A 55 -17.96 18.86 0.16
N ARG A 56 -17.87 18.81 -1.17
CA ARG A 56 -18.27 17.64 -1.97
C ARG A 56 -17.41 16.42 -1.67
N LEU A 57 -16.10 16.58 -1.44
CA LEU A 57 -15.23 15.48 -1.02
C LEU A 57 -15.67 14.86 0.31
N LEU A 58 -16.01 15.68 1.31
CA LEU A 58 -16.52 15.19 2.59
C LEU A 58 -17.89 14.52 2.46
N GLN A 59 -18.77 15.05 1.61
CA GLN A 59 -20.05 14.40 1.28
C GLN A 59 -19.82 13.04 0.61
N CYS A 60 -18.89 12.94 -0.35
CA CYS A 60 -18.52 11.66 -0.95
C CYS A 60 -17.99 10.68 0.10
N ALA A 61 -17.11 11.11 1.00
CA ALA A 61 -16.59 10.23 2.07
C ALA A 61 -17.71 9.73 2.98
N PHE A 62 -18.65 10.60 3.35
CA PHE A 62 -19.81 10.23 4.15
C PHE A 62 -20.73 9.25 3.43
N ILE A 63 -21.05 9.50 2.15
CA ILE A 63 -21.86 8.61 1.31
C ILE A 63 -21.21 7.23 1.20
N PHE A 64 -19.92 7.16 0.87
CA PHE A 64 -19.20 5.88 0.79
C PHE A 64 -19.10 5.18 2.16
N SER A 65 -19.06 5.93 3.27
CA SER A 65 -19.12 5.35 4.62
C SER A 65 -20.47 4.73 4.96
N ILE A 66 -21.58 5.28 4.44
CA ILE A 66 -22.91 4.68 4.56
C ILE A 66 -23.01 3.47 3.63
N ILE A 67 -22.61 3.62 2.37
CA ILE A 67 -22.62 2.53 1.40
C ILE A 67 -21.74 1.39 1.91
N ALA A 68 -20.67 1.62 2.66
CA ALA A 68 -19.84 0.56 3.21
C ALA A 68 -20.52 -0.32 4.30
N LEU A 69 -21.64 0.10 4.91
CA LEU A 69 -22.29 -0.61 6.02
C LEU A 69 -22.61 -2.10 5.78
N PRO A 70 -23.08 -2.54 4.58
CA PRO A 70 -23.38 -3.95 4.33
C PRO A 70 -22.20 -4.89 4.59
N ILE A 71 -20.95 -4.41 4.54
CA ILE A 71 -19.76 -5.24 4.83
C ILE A 71 -19.84 -5.92 6.20
N ILE A 72 -20.55 -5.33 7.16
CA ILE A 72 -20.68 -5.84 8.54
C ILE A 72 -21.39 -7.20 8.55
N VAL A 73 -22.37 -7.41 7.67
CA VAL A 73 -23.27 -8.57 7.68
C VAL A 73 -22.95 -9.63 6.62
N ILE A 74 -21.95 -9.39 5.75
CA ILE A 74 -21.56 -10.35 4.72
C ILE A 74 -20.90 -11.58 5.40
N PRO A 75 -21.45 -12.80 5.24
CA PRO A 75 -20.94 -13.98 5.93
C PRO A 75 -19.76 -14.66 5.21
N TYR A 76 -19.53 -14.32 3.94
CA TYR A 76 -18.49 -14.91 3.10
C TYR A 76 -17.24 -14.03 3.09
N ASP A 77 -16.08 -14.62 3.38
CA ASP A 77 -14.81 -13.90 3.43
C ASP A 77 -14.46 -13.31 2.06
N SER A 78 -14.73 -14.04 0.97
CA SER A 78 -14.46 -13.60 -0.40
C SER A 78 -15.32 -12.39 -0.81
N LEU A 79 -16.62 -12.43 -0.52
CA LEU A 79 -17.52 -11.30 -0.81
C LEU A 79 -17.17 -10.09 0.04
N THR A 80 -16.77 -10.28 1.29
CA THR A 80 -16.30 -9.20 2.17
C THR A 80 -15.08 -8.51 1.58
N LEU A 81 -14.08 -9.27 1.11
CA LEU A 81 -12.89 -8.72 0.45
C LEU A 81 -13.24 -8.00 -0.84
N ILE A 82 -14.05 -8.61 -1.72
CA ILE A 82 -14.45 -7.98 -3.00
C ILE A 82 -15.22 -6.68 -2.74
N TYR A 83 -16.14 -6.70 -1.78
CA TYR A 83 -16.90 -5.51 -1.40
C TYR A 83 -15.99 -4.40 -0.89
N PHE A 84 -15.05 -4.73 0.00
CA PHE A 84 -14.04 -3.80 0.49
C PHE A 84 -13.25 -3.16 -0.66
N LEU A 85 -12.77 -3.97 -1.61
CA LEU A 85 -12.00 -3.50 -2.76
C LEU A 85 -12.84 -2.61 -3.68
N VAL A 86 -14.08 -3.00 -3.99
CA VAL A 86 -15.01 -2.21 -4.81
C VAL A 86 -15.29 -0.86 -4.15
N GLN A 87 -15.51 -0.82 -2.83
CA GLN A 87 -15.68 0.43 -2.09
C GLN A 87 -14.44 1.32 -2.20
N MET A 88 -13.25 0.76 -1.95
CA MET A 88 -11.99 1.49 -2.00
C MET A 88 -11.73 2.10 -3.39
N PHE A 89 -11.80 1.28 -4.45
CA PHE A 89 -11.58 1.75 -5.82
C PHE A 89 -12.71 2.66 -6.31
N GLY A 90 -13.95 2.39 -5.93
CA GLY A 90 -15.10 3.24 -6.21
C GLY A 90 -14.92 4.64 -5.62
N PHE A 91 -14.42 4.74 -4.38
CA PHE A 91 -14.13 6.02 -3.74
C PHE A 91 -12.96 6.73 -4.43
N ILE A 92 -11.85 6.04 -4.70
CA ILE A 92 -10.70 6.59 -5.45
C ILE A 92 -11.18 7.18 -6.79
N GLY A 93 -11.92 6.40 -7.59
CA GLY A 93 -12.42 6.84 -8.89
C GLY A 93 -13.39 8.02 -8.81
N THR A 94 -14.36 7.95 -7.90
CA THR A 94 -15.37 9.02 -7.72
C THR A 94 -14.73 10.33 -7.27
N SER A 95 -13.78 10.25 -6.34
CA SER A 95 -13.11 11.41 -5.76
C SER A 95 -12.13 12.05 -6.77
N PHE A 96 -11.42 11.25 -7.57
CA PHE A 96 -10.64 11.74 -8.71
C PHE A 96 -11.52 12.39 -9.78
N TYR A 97 -12.65 11.76 -10.15
CA TYR A 97 -13.59 12.35 -11.11
C TYR A 97 -14.16 13.69 -10.61
N LEU A 98 -14.46 13.79 -9.32
CA LEU A 98 -14.85 15.05 -8.69
C LEU A 98 -13.76 16.11 -8.84
N GLN A 99 -12.48 15.77 -8.61
CA GLN A 99 -11.36 16.68 -8.87
C GLN A 99 -11.36 17.19 -10.32
N VAL A 100 -11.53 16.30 -11.30
CA VAL A 100 -11.61 16.67 -12.72
C VAL A 100 -12.72 17.68 -13.01
N ILE A 101 -13.92 17.48 -12.45
CA ILE A 101 -15.03 18.44 -12.60
C ILE A 101 -14.63 19.81 -12.06
N TYR A 102 -14.02 19.87 -10.88
CA TYR A 102 -13.70 21.14 -10.23
C TYR A 102 -12.48 21.84 -10.82
N ILE A 103 -11.53 21.10 -11.42
CA ILE A 103 -10.50 21.67 -12.30
C ILE A 103 -11.19 22.41 -13.45
N ARG A 104 -12.13 21.77 -14.17
CA ARG A 104 -12.85 22.40 -15.29
C ARG A 104 -13.64 23.64 -14.86
N LYS A 105 -14.30 23.60 -13.69
CA LYS A 105 -15.01 24.77 -13.13
C LYS A 105 -14.05 25.92 -12.84
N MET A 106 -12.88 25.63 -12.24
CA MET A 106 -11.86 26.65 -11.97
C MET A 106 -11.30 27.25 -13.26
N THR A 107 -11.03 26.42 -14.27
CA THR A 107 -10.61 26.88 -15.59
C THR A 107 -11.69 27.74 -16.27
N THR A 108 -12.97 27.41 -16.11
CA THR A 108 -14.08 28.21 -16.64
C THR A 108 -14.11 29.61 -16.03
N VAL A 109 -13.96 29.72 -14.71
CA VAL A 109 -13.84 31.01 -14.00
C VAL A 109 -12.66 31.82 -14.53
N LYS A 110 -11.49 31.19 -14.72
CA LYS A 110 -10.30 31.85 -15.31
C LYS A 110 -10.60 32.45 -16.69
N VAL A 111 -11.23 31.68 -17.57
CA VAL A 111 -11.51 32.08 -18.96
C VAL A 111 -12.57 33.18 -19.01
N GLN A 112 -13.68 33.03 -18.27
CA GLN A 112 -14.78 34.00 -18.27
C GLN A 112 -14.36 35.40 -17.80
N ASN A 113 -13.41 35.47 -16.86
CA ASN A 113 -12.92 36.73 -16.31
C ASN A 113 -11.62 37.23 -16.97
N ASN A 114 -11.14 36.59 -18.05
CA ASN A 114 -9.89 36.91 -18.73
C ASN A 114 -8.66 36.98 -17.79
N TRP A 115 -8.58 36.09 -16.81
CA TRP A 115 -7.46 36.04 -15.85
C TRP A 115 -6.25 35.29 -16.42
N THR A 116 -5.73 35.77 -17.55
CA THR A 116 -4.53 35.24 -18.20
C THR A 116 -3.26 35.78 -17.53
N MET A 117 -2.24 34.93 -17.38
CA MET A 117 -0.92 35.33 -16.90
C MET A 117 0.01 35.56 -18.11
N PRO A 118 0.83 36.62 -18.12
CA PRO A 118 1.83 36.80 -19.17
C PRO A 118 2.84 35.65 -19.11
N THR A 119 3.17 35.09 -20.27
CA THR A 119 4.16 34.03 -20.38
C THR A 119 5.56 34.63 -20.29
N SER A 120 6.36 34.14 -19.34
CA SER A 120 7.74 34.56 -19.21
C SER A 120 8.65 33.68 -20.07
N PRO A 121 9.71 34.24 -20.70
CA PRO A 121 10.74 33.42 -21.34
C PRO A 121 11.36 32.44 -20.33
N ILE A 122 11.69 31.23 -20.80
CA ILE A 122 12.34 30.21 -19.99
C ILE A 122 13.67 30.77 -19.47
N LEU A 123 13.78 30.90 -18.14
CA LEU A 123 15.02 31.31 -17.48
C LEU A 123 15.90 30.08 -17.27
N VAL A 124 17.11 30.09 -17.83
CA VAL A 124 18.12 29.05 -17.60
C VAL A 124 19.15 29.59 -16.61
N ASP A 125 18.93 29.33 -15.33
CA ASP A 125 19.86 29.69 -14.26
C ASP A 125 20.95 28.61 -14.12
N THR A 126 22.11 28.87 -14.72
CA THR A 126 23.24 27.93 -14.73
C THR A 126 23.88 27.77 -13.34
N LYS A 127 23.87 28.80 -12.50
CA LYS A 127 24.37 28.73 -11.12
C LYS A 127 23.48 27.83 -10.26
N LEU A 128 22.15 27.97 -10.40
CA LEU A 128 21.18 27.12 -9.71
C LEU A 128 21.33 25.65 -10.12
N VAL A 129 21.61 25.37 -11.40
CA VAL A 129 21.91 24.02 -11.88
C VAL A 129 23.21 23.48 -11.26
N ALA A 130 24.27 24.29 -11.22
CA ALA A 130 25.55 23.91 -10.61
C ALA A 130 25.42 23.62 -9.11
N ASN A 131 24.62 24.41 -8.39
CA ASN A 131 24.40 24.29 -6.94
C ASN A 131 23.22 23.40 -6.54
N LYS A 132 22.65 22.65 -7.50
CA LYS A 132 21.37 21.92 -7.35
C LYS A 132 21.26 21.00 -6.12
N ASN A 133 22.34 20.32 -5.75
CA ASN A 133 22.33 19.29 -4.69
C ASN A 133 23.01 19.76 -3.41
N ARG A 134 23.26 21.06 -3.24
CA ARG A 134 23.96 21.63 -2.09
C ARG A 134 23.37 21.23 -0.73
N LYS A 135 22.03 21.14 -0.63
CA LYS A 135 21.30 20.75 0.59
C LYS A 135 20.73 19.33 0.58
N LEU A 136 21.12 18.51 -0.40
CA LEU A 136 20.80 17.09 -0.41
C LEU A 136 21.55 16.42 0.76
N ILE A 137 20.86 15.60 1.56
CA ILE A 137 21.55 14.85 2.63
C ILE A 137 22.54 13.85 2.02
N SER A 138 23.50 13.41 2.82
CA SER A 138 24.44 12.36 2.39
C SER A 138 23.74 11.00 2.29
N VAL A 139 24.14 10.19 1.31
CA VAL A 139 23.65 8.81 1.13
C VAL A 139 23.90 7.92 2.35
N TRP A 140 24.90 8.27 3.17
CA TRP A 140 25.22 7.56 4.42
C TRP A 140 24.10 7.58 5.46
N TRP A 141 23.11 8.47 5.32
CA TRP A 141 21.90 8.43 6.15
C TRP A 141 21.07 7.15 5.99
N PHE A 142 21.26 6.40 4.90
CA PHE A 142 20.64 5.09 4.71
C PHE A 142 21.38 3.94 5.39
N LEU A 143 22.62 4.17 5.87
CA LEU A 143 23.44 3.14 6.47
C LEU A 143 22.74 2.45 7.66
N PRO A 144 22.08 3.17 8.60
CA PRO A 144 21.34 2.51 9.69
C PRO A 144 20.23 1.59 9.18
N SER A 145 19.45 2.04 8.18
CA SER A 145 18.37 1.24 7.58
C SER A 145 18.89 -0.01 6.88
N ILE A 146 20.01 0.12 6.15
CA ILE A 146 20.67 -1.00 5.45
C ILE A 146 21.18 -2.01 6.46
N LEU A 147 21.89 -1.56 7.50
CA LEU A 147 22.42 -2.43 8.55
C LEU A 147 21.30 -3.16 9.30
N LEU A 148 20.26 -2.45 9.74
CA LEU A 148 19.11 -3.06 10.41
C LEU A 148 18.40 -4.09 9.52
N THR A 149 18.24 -3.80 8.23
CA THR A 149 17.60 -4.73 7.29
C THR A 149 18.46 -5.99 7.09
N ILE A 150 19.78 -5.84 6.90
CA ILE A 150 20.70 -6.99 6.75
C ILE A 150 20.70 -7.84 8.02
N VAL A 151 20.86 -7.22 9.19
CA VAL A 151 20.88 -7.93 10.48
C VAL A 151 19.54 -8.63 10.72
N GLY A 152 18.41 -7.98 10.44
CA GLY A 152 17.08 -8.58 10.58
C GLY A 152 16.86 -9.76 9.64
N CYS A 153 17.31 -9.67 8.39
CA CYS A 153 17.26 -10.79 7.45
C CYS A 153 18.12 -11.96 7.91
N LEU A 154 19.36 -11.72 8.33
CA LEU A 154 20.26 -12.76 8.84
C LEU A 154 19.70 -13.43 10.09
N TYR A 155 19.16 -12.65 11.03
CA TYR A 155 18.48 -13.16 12.20
C TYR A 155 17.27 -14.02 11.82
N SER A 156 16.41 -13.53 10.92
CA SER A 156 15.26 -14.30 10.43
C SER A 156 15.63 -15.60 9.74
N PHE A 157 16.72 -15.63 8.96
CA PHE A 157 17.20 -16.87 8.37
C PHE A 157 17.76 -17.84 9.40
N SER A 158 18.47 -17.36 10.42
CA SER A 158 19.02 -18.22 11.47
C SER A 158 17.93 -18.92 12.31
N VAL A 159 16.75 -18.31 12.44
CA VAL A 159 15.66 -18.84 13.26
C VAL A 159 14.68 -19.68 12.42
N LEU A 160 14.26 -19.20 11.24
CA LEU A 160 13.16 -19.79 10.47
C LEU A 160 13.62 -20.73 9.35
N ASP A 161 14.91 -20.79 9.02
CA ASP A 161 15.43 -21.46 7.81
C ASP A 161 14.78 -20.94 6.50
N LEU A 162 15.33 -21.27 5.34
CA LEU A 162 14.80 -20.78 4.05
C LEU A 162 13.48 -21.44 3.65
N ALA A 163 13.18 -22.64 4.17
CA ALA A 163 11.99 -23.40 3.80
C ALA A 163 10.66 -22.76 4.25
N ASN A 164 10.68 -21.89 5.27
CA ASN A 164 9.47 -21.30 5.87
C ASN A 164 9.03 -19.97 5.23
N GLY A 165 9.55 -19.61 4.05
CA GLY A 165 9.15 -18.39 3.34
C GLY A 165 9.75 -17.08 3.88
N SER A 166 10.65 -17.17 4.86
CA SER A 166 11.43 -16.06 5.42
C SER A 166 12.16 -15.25 4.33
N TRP A 167 12.58 -15.91 3.25
CA TRP A 167 13.23 -15.30 2.08
C TRP A 167 12.33 -14.29 1.36
N ILE A 168 11.01 -14.49 1.34
CA ILE A 168 10.07 -13.54 0.72
C ILE A 168 10.08 -12.24 1.50
N ILE A 169 9.99 -12.32 2.83
CA ILE A 169 9.96 -11.14 3.70
C ILE A 169 11.31 -10.42 3.68
N ALA A 170 12.41 -11.17 3.59
CA ALA A 170 13.74 -10.59 3.38
C ALA A 170 13.82 -9.84 2.04
N LEU A 171 13.35 -10.43 0.94
CA LEU A 171 13.31 -9.78 -0.38
C LEU A 171 12.43 -8.53 -0.37
N VAL A 172 11.28 -8.57 0.29
CA VAL A 172 10.39 -7.41 0.44
C VAL A 172 11.10 -6.31 1.24
N SER A 173 11.74 -6.66 2.35
CA SER A 173 12.45 -5.68 3.21
C SER A 173 13.62 -5.03 2.47
N ILE A 174 14.43 -5.81 1.76
CA ILE A 174 15.52 -5.31 0.91
C ILE A 174 14.96 -4.45 -0.23
N GLY A 175 13.87 -4.89 -0.86
CA GLY A 175 13.17 -4.17 -1.92
C GLY A 175 12.66 -2.80 -1.46
N ILE A 176 12.13 -2.70 -0.23
CA ILE A 176 11.66 -1.43 0.35
C ILE A 176 12.82 -0.45 0.53
N VAL A 177 13.94 -0.89 1.11
CA VAL A 177 15.14 -0.03 1.26
C VAL A 177 15.68 0.39 -0.11
N GLY A 178 15.76 -0.55 -1.06
CA GLY A 178 16.17 -0.30 -2.43
C GLY A 178 15.27 0.70 -3.15
N MET A 179 13.95 0.63 -2.94
CA MET A 179 12.98 1.58 -3.47
C MET A 179 13.22 3.01 -2.94
N PHE A 180 13.45 3.18 -1.64
CA PHE A 180 13.74 4.51 -1.07
C PHE A 180 15.09 5.07 -1.54
N LEU A 181 16.11 4.21 -1.72
CA LEU A 181 17.37 4.59 -2.35
C LEU A 181 17.18 5.01 -3.81
N ALA A 182 16.34 4.29 -4.57
CA ALA A 182 16.00 4.65 -5.93
C ALA A 182 15.27 6.00 -5.99
N PHE A 183 14.31 6.25 -5.12
CA PHE A 183 13.65 7.56 -5.03
C PHE A 183 14.63 8.67 -4.64
N TYR A 184 15.53 8.45 -3.68
CA TYR A 184 16.61 9.38 -3.36
C TYR A 184 17.48 9.70 -4.59
N TYR A 185 17.86 8.68 -5.36
CA TYR A 185 18.61 8.82 -6.61
C TYR A 185 17.89 9.68 -7.65
N PHE A 186 16.56 9.54 -7.78
CA PHE A 186 15.74 10.35 -8.67
C PHE A 186 15.57 11.79 -8.16
N ILE A 187 15.37 11.99 -6.86
CA ILE A 187 15.26 13.32 -6.23
C ILE A 187 16.52 14.17 -6.48
N ALA A 188 17.71 13.55 -6.41
CA ALA A 188 18.98 14.19 -6.71
C ALA A 188 19.13 14.60 -8.20
N ARG A 189 18.31 14.02 -9.08
CA ARG A 189 18.35 14.26 -10.53
C ARG A 189 17.24 15.14 -11.05
N PHE A 190 16.18 15.40 -10.28
CA PHE A 190 15.16 16.35 -10.71
C PHE A 190 15.76 17.68 -11.11
N PRO A 191 15.23 18.35 -12.14
CA PRO A 191 15.71 19.65 -12.52
C PRO A 191 15.37 20.68 -11.45
N VAL A 192 16.10 21.79 -11.51
CA VAL A 192 15.80 22.97 -10.71
C VAL A 192 14.73 23.81 -11.41
N LYS A 193 13.91 24.52 -10.63
CA LYS A 193 12.91 25.45 -11.17
C LYS A 193 13.23 26.88 -10.73
N PRO A 194 13.56 27.80 -11.66
CA PRO A 194 13.68 29.22 -11.36
C PRO A 194 12.29 29.86 -11.42
N LEU A 195 11.60 29.87 -10.27
CA LEU A 195 10.20 30.29 -10.15
C LEU A 195 10.03 31.82 -10.10
N THR A 196 11.12 32.54 -9.84
CA THR A 196 11.15 33.99 -9.65
C THR A 196 12.36 34.58 -10.38
N SER A 197 12.45 35.90 -10.44
CA SER A 197 13.64 36.59 -10.98
C SER A 197 14.75 36.78 -9.94
N ASP A 198 14.54 36.34 -8.69
CA ASP A 198 15.54 36.37 -7.62
C ASP A 198 16.28 35.03 -7.52
N GLU A 199 17.58 35.02 -7.84
CA GLU A 199 18.47 33.85 -7.79
C GLU A 199 18.51 33.22 -6.38
N THR A 200 18.50 34.04 -5.33
CA THR A 200 18.59 33.57 -3.93
C THR A 200 17.33 32.85 -3.51
N ILE A 201 16.16 33.41 -3.81
CA ILE A 201 14.86 32.79 -3.53
C ILE A 201 14.76 31.46 -4.29
N ASN A 202 15.15 31.44 -5.57
CA ASN A 202 15.16 30.22 -6.38
C ASN A 202 16.06 29.14 -5.78
N GLN A 203 17.28 29.49 -5.34
CA GLN A 203 18.19 28.55 -4.68
C GLN A 203 17.58 27.99 -3.40
N GLN A 204 17.02 28.84 -2.53
CA GLN A 204 16.44 28.40 -1.26
C GLN A 204 15.23 27.47 -1.44
N VAL A 205 14.35 27.74 -2.41
CA VAL A 205 13.19 26.89 -2.69
C VAL A 205 13.62 25.51 -3.20
N ASN A 206 14.60 25.45 -4.11
CA ASN A 206 15.11 24.19 -4.64
C ASN A 206 15.90 23.40 -3.58
N ASP A 207 16.70 24.08 -2.76
CA ASP A 207 17.42 23.49 -1.63
C ASP A 207 16.46 22.87 -0.60
N LEU A 208 15.37 23.59 -0.29
CA LEU A 208 14.34 23.12 0.63
C LEU A 208 13.68 21.83 0.11
N MET A 209 13.38 21.78 -1.19
CA MET A 209 12.84 20.60 -1.87
C MET A 209 13.80 19.42 -1.77
N ARG A 210 15.08 19.61 -2.10
CA ARG A 210 16.11 18.55 -2.04
C ARG A 210 16.29 18.01 -0.64
N HIS A 211 16.40 18.90 0.35
CA HIS A 211 16.59 18.53 1.73
C HIS A 211 15.42 17.72 2.27
N HIS A 212 14.19 18.24 2.20
CA HIS A 212 13.02 17.60 2.82
C HIS A 212 12.73 16.24 2.19
N TRP A 213 12.78 16.13 0.87
CA TRP A 213 12.52 14.86 0.22
C TRP A 213 13.60 13.82 0.49
N SER A 214 14.88 14.21 0.52
CA SER A 214 15.95 13.27 0.81
C SER A 214 15.94 12.80 2.26
N VAL A 215 15.64 13.68 3.23
CA VAL A 215 15.37 13.31 4.63
C VAL A 215 14.20 12.33 4.71
N LEU A 216 13.09 12.62 4.02
CA LEU A 216 11.92 11.74 4.02
C LEU A 216 12.27 10.35 3.49
N MET A 217 13.06 10.22 2.43
CA MET A 217 13.48 8.91 1.91
C MET A 217 14.33 8.13 2.91
N ALA A 218 15.32 8.77 3.55
CA ALA A 218 16.18 8.10 4.51
C ALA A 218 15.42 7.69 5.79
N VAL A 219 14.59 8.59 6.34
CA VAL A 219 13.77 8.29 7.52
C VAL A 219 12.73 7.22 7.20
N SER A 220 12.10 7.25 6.02
CA SER A 220 11.16 6.20 5.61
C SER A 220 11.84 4.83 5.53
N ALA A 221 13.06 4.76 4.96
CA ALA A 221 13.83 3.52 4.93
C ALA A 221 14.13 3.00 6.34
N LEU A 222 14.49 3.90 7.28
CA LEU A 222 14.75 3.55 8.67
C LEU A 222 13.51 3.04 9.39
N VAL A 223 12.38 3.75 9.26
CA VAL A 223 11.10 3.38 9.89
C VAL A 223 10.63 2.00 9.43
N MET A 224 10.90 1.65 8.17
CA MET A 224 10.48 0.36 7.58
C MET A 224 11.46 -0.79 7.85
N SER A 225 12.74 -0.52 8.14
CA SER A 225 13.75 -1.58 8.35
C SER A 225 13.46 -2.60 9.47
N PRO A 226 12.76 -2.27 10.58
CA PRO A 226 12.38 -3.27 11.59
C PRO A 226 11.51 -4.41 11.07
N LEU A 227 10.82 -4.25 9.94
CA LEU A 227 10.01 -5.31 9.33
C LEU A 227 10.81 -6.59 9.05
N ALA A 228 12.12 -6.49 8.82
CA ALA A 228 13.00 -7.64 8.58
C ALA A 228 13.10 -8.59 9.80
N PHE A 229 12.82 -8.10 11.02
CA PHE A 229 12.87 -8.89 12.26
C PHE A 229 11.53 -9.56 12.59
N MET A 230 10.42 -9.06 12.07
CA MET A 230 9.07 -9.48 12.46
C MET A 230 8.82 -10.99 12.31
N PRO A 231 9.29 -11.68 11.25
CA PRO A 231 9.06 -13.12 11.11
C PRO A 231 9.69 -13.90 12.26
N ALA A 232 10.98 -13.65 12.53
CA ALA A 232 11.70 -14.32 13.61
C ALA A 232 11.10 -14.01 14.98
N ALA A 233 10.83 -12.72 15.24
CA ALA A 233 10.25 -12.25 16.48
C ALA A 233 8.89 -12.92 16.76
N SER A 234 8.09 -13.18 15.72
CA SER A 234 6.77 -13.79 15.86
C SER A 234 6.77 -15.21 16.44
N ILE A 235 7.90 -15.92 16.35
CA ILE A 235 8.03 -17.29 16.86
C ILE A 235 8.97 -17.40 18.07
N THR A 236 9.89 -16.46 18.26
CA THR A 236 10.85 -16.48 19.37
C THR A 236 10.36 -15.73 20.60
N ILE A 237 9.50 -14.72 20.42
CA ILE A 237 8.98 -13.88 21.49
C ILE A 237 7.60 -14.43 21.91
N PRO A 238 7.30 -14.48 23.22
CA PRO A 238 5.97 -14.84 23.70
C PRO A 238 4.86 -13.99 23.05
N TYR A 239 3.71 -14.61 22.77
CA TYR A 239 2.59 -14.00 22.04
C TYR A 239 2.20 -12.61 22.59
N GLU A 240 2.05 -12.47 23.90
CA GLU A 240 1.66 -11.20 24.54
C GLU A 240 2.65 -10.07 24.25
N GLN A 241 3.95 -10.37 24.32
CA GLN A 241 5.01 -9.40 24.05
C GLN A 241 5.08 -9.06 22.55
N MET A 242 4.92 -10.06 21.67
CA MET A 242 4.86 -9.83 20.22
C MET A 242 3.64 -9.00 19.83
N MET A 243 2.49 -9.22 20.48
CA MET A 243 1.28 -8.43 20.28
C MET A 243 1.52 -6.97 20.71
N MET A 244 2.12 -6.73 21.89
CA MET A 244 2.49 -5.39 22.33
C MET A 244 3.49 -4.71 21.37
N LEU A 245 4.50 -5.44 20.90
CA LEU A 245 5.48 -4.94 19.92
C LEU A 245 4.79 -4.56 18.60
N THR A 246 3.88 -5.40 18.12
CA THR A 246 3.14 -5.16 16.86
C THR A 246 2.23 -3.95 16.97
N ILE A 247 1.50 -3.82 18.09
CA ILE A 247 0.64 -2.66 18.36
C ILE A 247 1.49 -1.39 18.49
N GLY A 248 2.58 -1.44 19.24
CA GLY A 248 3.52 -0.32 19.39
C GLY A 248 4.11 0.11 18.05
N TYR A 249 4.51 -0.85 17.21
CA TYR A 249 5.01 -0.57 15.88
C TYR A 249 3.92 0.00 14.96
N ALA A 250 2.67 -0.46 15.05
CA ALA A 250 1.55 0.13 14.32
C ALA A 250 1.31 1.59 14.71
N PHE A 251 1.36 1.93 16.00
CA PHE A 251 1.29 3.33 16.46
C PHE A 251 2.50 4.15 15.99
N PHE A 252 3.69 3.56 15.97
CA PHE A 252 4.89 4.22 15.45
C PHE A 252 4.74 4.55 13.96
N ILE A 253 4.24 3.60 13.14
CA ILE A 253 3.92 3.85 11.73
C ILE A 253 2.87 4.94 11.58
N LEU A 254 1.81 4.92 12.40
CA LEU A 254 0.77 5.95 12.36
C LEU A 254 1.33 7.34 12.71
N ALA A 255 2.16 7.43 13.75
CA ALA A 255 2.85 8.66 14.12
C ALA A 255 3.79 9.13 13.00
N PHE A 256 4.48 8.20 12.34
CA PHE A 256 5.32 8.50 11.19
C PHE A 256 4.50 9.06 10.02
N VAL A 257 3.33 8.49 9.71
CA VAL A 257 2.42 9.03 8.70
C VAL A 257 2.04 10.47 9.02
N PHE A 258 1.64 10.78 10.25
CA PHE A 258 1.36 12.16 10.67
C PHE A 258 2.58 13.08 10.55
N PHE A 259 3.76 12.59 10.94
CA PHE A 259 5.01 13.31 10.76
C PHE A 259 5.29 13.61 9.28
N THR A 260 5.04 12.67 8.35
CA THR A 260 5.26 12.92 6.92
C THR A 260 4.38 14.08 6.41
N PHE A 261 3.09 14.10 6.79
CA PHE A 261 2.19 15.19 6.44
C PHE A 261 2.67 16.51 7.05
N TYR A 262 2.96 16.54 8.34
CA TYR A 262 3.47 17.73 9.02
C TYR A 262 4.75 18.28 8.36
N TYR A 263 5.72 17.39 8.12
CA TYR A 263 7.03 17.75 7.58
C TYR A 263 6.93 18.30 6.16
N LEU A 264 6.11 17.67 5.32
CA LEU A 264 5.80 18.14 3.98
C LEU A 264 5.06 19.50 4.06
N PHE A 265 3.96 19.61 4.80
CA PHE A 265 3.21 20.88 4.91
C PHE A 265 4.07 22.05 5.41
N SER A 266 4.98 21.79 6.34
CA SER A 266 5.99 22.76 6.81
C SER A 266 6.89 23.22 5.66
N SER A 267 7.38 22.29 4.82
CA SER A 267 8.15 22.60 3.62
C SER A 267 7.34 23.48 2.65
N ARG A 268 6.10 23.10 2.33
CA ARG A 268 5.23 23.90 1.44
C ARG A 268 5.01 25.32 1.96
N LYS A 269 4.70 25.48 3.24
CA LYS A 269 4.49 26.79 3.86
C LYS A 269 5.74 27.67 3.71
N LYS A 270 6.93 27.10 3.94
CA LYS A 270 8.20 27.81 3.74
C LYS A 270 8.45 28.17 2.28
N GLN A 271 8.14 27.29 1.31
CA GLN A 271 8.23 27.62 -0.12
C GLN A 271 7.31 28.79 -0.49
N ASP A 272 6.06 28.76 -0.04
CA ASP A 272 5.09 29.82 -0.33
C ASP A 272 5.54 31.16 0.30
N GLN A 273 6.09 31.13 1.53
CA GLN A 273 6.68 32.32 2.16
C GLN A 273 7.85 32.89 1.36
N LEU A 274 8.81 32.05 0.94
CA LEU A 274 9.95 32.48 0.14
C LEU A 274 9.53 33.10 -1.20
N ILE A 275 8.61 32.44 -1.91
CA ILE A 275 8.11 32.93 -3.20
C ILE A 275 7.32 34.24 -3.01
N SER A 276 6.64 34.41 -1.87
CA SER A 276 5.87 35.64 -1.61
C SER A 276 6.74 36.89 -1.42
N LEU A 277 8.02 36.73 -1.10
CA LEU A 277 9.00 37.82 -0.98
C LEU A 277 9.52 38.31 -2.34
N ALA A 278 9.37 37.50 -3.40
CA ALA A 278 9.80 37.89 -4.73
C ALA A 278 8.86 38.93 -5.35
N GLN A 279 9.43 39.83 -6.16
CA GLN A 279 8.66 40.83 -6.90
C GLN A 279 7.69 40.20 -7.90
N GLU A 280 8.11 39.12 -8.57
CA GLU A 280 7.31 38.43 -9.57
C GLU A 280 7.44 36.91 -9.51
N TYR A 281 6.37 36.24 -9.94
CA TYR A 281 6.34 34.79 -10.18
C TYR A 281 6.38 34.54 -11.69
N ARG A 282 7.37 33.77 -12.16
CA ARG A 282 7.56 33.48 -13.58
C ARG A 282 6.67 32.33 -14.03
N TYR A 283 5.67 32.64 -14.85
CA TYR A 283 4.74 31.66 -15.40
C TYR A 283 5.21 31.16 -16.78
N ASN A 284 5.40 29.84 -16.92
CA ASN A 284 5.94 29.20 -18.13
C ASN A 284 4.87 28.45 -18.97
N ASP A 285 3.59 28.80 -18.81
CA ASP A 285 2.45 28.19 -19.53
C ASP A 285 2.35 26.66 -19.48
N GLU A 286 2.66 26.09 -18.31
CA GLU A 286 2.60 24.64 -18.10
C GLU A 286 1.16 24.10 -17.98
N ASP A 287 0.13 24.96 -17.84
CA ASP A 287 -1.30 24.58 -17.69
C ASP A 287 -1.77 23.58 -18.75
N GLN A 288 -1.34 23.74 -20.00
CA GLN A 288 -1.72 22.87 -21.11
C GLN A 288 -1.30 21.39 -20.93
N TYR A 289 -0.24 21.13 -20.15
CA TYR A 289 0.30 19.80 -19.91
C TYR A 289 -0.32 19.12 -18.68
N TRP A 290 -1.01 19.85 -17.82
CA TRP A 290 -1.62 19.33 -16.60
C TRP A 290 -3.11 19.12 -16.78
N LYS A 291 -3.45 18.05 -17.51
CA LYS A 291 -4.83 17.70 -17.85
C LYS A 291 -5.39 16.78 -16.79
N TYR A 292 -6.54 17.14 -16.20
CA TYR A 292 -7.24 16.29 -15.23
C TYR A 292 -6.45 16.01 -13.94
N GLY A 293 -5.47 16.85 -13.59
CA GLY A 293 -4.54 16.56 -12.48
C GLY A 293 -3.44 15.57 -12.83
N ILE A 294 -3.24 15.29 -14.13
CA ILE A 294 -2.22 14.40 -14.64
C ILE A 294 -1.31 15.17 -15.59
N TYR A 295 -0.01 14.98 -15.44
CA TYR A 295 0.98 15.55 -16.35
C TYR A 295 1.11 14.72 -17.63
N ILE A 296 0.88 15.36 -18.77
CA ILE A 296 0.91 14.76 -20.11
C ILE A 296 1.69 15.69 -21.03
N ASN A 297 3.00 15.46 -21.15
CA ASN A 297 3.85 16.19 -22.08
C ASN A 297 4.69 15.22 -22.93
N PRO A 298 4.32 14.98 -24.21
CA PRO A 298 5.08 14.11 -25.11
C PRO A 298 6.51 14.60 -25.41
N ASN A 299 6.73 15.92 -25.35
CA ASN A 299 8.04 16.53 -25.61
C ASN A 299 8.99 16.43 -24.41
N ASP A 300 8.45 16.13 -23.23
CA ASP A 300 9.21 15.93 -22.02
C ASP A 300 9.67 14.46 -21.90
N LYS A 301 10.97 14.23 -22.04
CA LYS A 301 11.56 12.89 -21.99
C LYS A 301 11.61 12.28 -20.59
N ARG A 302 11.29 13.06 -19.54
CA ARG A 302 11.32 12.59 -18.15
C ARG A 302 10.14 11.67 -17.85
N ILE A 303 10.40 10.60 -17.10
CA ILE A 303 9.36 9.69 -16.57
C ILE A 303 8.70 10.29 -15.34
N LEU A 304 9.49 10.78 -14.39
CA LEU A 304 9.01 11.40 -13.15
C LEU A 304 9.25 12.91 -13.21
N VAL A 305 8.25 13.68 -12.83
CA VAL A 305 8.31 15.14 -12.75
C VAL A 305 7.83 15.62 -11.37
N PRO A 306 8.41 16.69 -10.82
CA PRO A 306 7.86 17.32 -9.63
C PRO A 306 6.42 17.79 -9.89
N ASP A 307 5.52 17.46 -8.99
CA ASP A 307 4.13 17.89 -9.09
C ASP A 307 4.03 19.42 -9.01
N ARG A 308 3.08 20.00 -9.75
CA ARG A 308 2.83 21.45 -9.75
C ARG A 308 1.91 21.87 -8.61
N VAL A 309 1.03 20.97 -8.18
CA VAL A 309 0.10 21.18 -7.07
C VAL A 309 0.52 20.30 -5.91
N GLY A 310 0.72 20.91 -4.75
CA GLY A 310 1.15 20.19 -3.56
C GLY A 310 2.63 19.83 -3.60
N MET A 311 2.95 18.63 -3.12
CA MET A 311 4.32 18.21 -2.79
C MET A 311 4.53 16.76 -3.20
N ASN A 312 4.01 16.36 -4.35
CA ASN A 312 4.14 15.00 -4.86
C ASN A 312 5.13 14.96 -6.03
N ILE A 313 5.33 13.74 -6.52
CA ILE A 313 6.02 13.46 -7.77
C ILE A 313 4.98 12.81 -8.67
N SER A 314 4.86 13.28 -9.90
CA SER A 314 3.90 12.78 -10.88
C SER A 314 4.63 12.04 -11.98
N THR A 315 3.97 11.03 -12.55
CA THR A 315 4.47 10.33 -13.73
C THR A 315 4.00 11.06 -14.99
N ASN A 316 4.91 11.32 -15.92
CA ASN A 316 4.58 11.89 -17.22
C ASN A 316 3.93 10.84 -18.13
N LEU A 317 2.62 10.90 -18.29
CA LEU A 317 1.89 10.01 -19.20
C LEU A 317 2.01 10.41 -20.68
N GLY A 318 2.67 11.51 -21.01
CA GLY A 318 3.05 11.84 -22.38
C GLY A 318 4.23 10.99 -22.88
N ASN A 319 5.05 10.49 -21.97
CA ASN A 319 6.25 9.71 -22.25
C ASN A 319 5.97 8.19 -22.26
N LEU A 320 6.62 7.44 -23.16
CA LEU A 320 6.45 5.99 -23.25
C LEU A 320 6.85 5.26 -21.96
N GLY A 321 7.99 5.62 -21.37
CA GLY A 321 8.45 5.05 -20.10
C GLY A 321 7.49 5.34 -18.95
N GLY A 322 6.89 6.54 -18.92
CA GLY A 322 5.83 6.88 -17.97
C GLY A 322 4.58 6.01 -18.12
N LYS A 323 4.08 5.84 -19.35
CA LYS A 323 2.95 4.95 -19.64
C LYS A 323 3.23 3.51 -19.25
N LEU A 324 4.39 2.98 -19.62
CA LEU A 324 4.80 1.61 -19.30
C LEU A 324 4.92 1.43 -17.79
N SER A 325 5.54 2.38 -17.07
CA SER A 325 5.68 2.29 -15.61
C SER A 325 4.33 2.22 -14.90
N MET A 326 3.38 3.09 -15.25
CA MET A 326 2.02 3.08 -14.67
C MET A 326 1.22 1.86 -15.10
N GLY A 327 1.38 1.41 -16.34
CA GLY A 327 0.76 0.18 -16.85
C GLY A 327 1.23 -1.07 -16.10
N ILE A 328 2.55 -1.20 -15.88
CA ILE A 328 3.15 -2.30 -15.11
C ILE A 328 2.62 -2.28 -13.67
N VAL A 329 2.61 -1.11 -13.02
CA VAL A 329 2.05 -0.97 -11.66
C VAL A 329 0.58 -1.40 -11.64
N GLY A 330 -0.22 -0.97 -12.62
CA GLY A 330 -1.62 -1.38 -12.74
C GLY A 330 -1.80 -2.90 -12.91
N ILE A 331 -0.98 -3.53 -13.74
CA ILE A 331 -0.99 -4.99 -13.96
C ILE A 331 -0.59 -5.73 -12.68
N LEU A 332 0.46 -5.28 -11.98
CA LEU A 332 0.91 -5.88 -10.72
C LEU A 332 -0.18 -5.79 -9.64
N VAL A 333 -0.85 -4.64 -9.53
CA VAL A 333 -2.00 -4.48 -8.63
C VAL A 333 -3.11 -5.47 -9.03
N LEU A 334 -3.45 -5.56 -10.31
CA LEU A 334 -4.48 -6.50 -10.77
C LEU A 334 -4.13 -7.96 -10.45
N ILE A 335 -2.89 -8.38 -10.68
CA ILE A 335 -2.41 -9.72 -10.34
C ILE A 335 -2.55 -9.96 -8.84
N ALA A 336 -2.15 -9.02 -7.99
CA ALA A 336 -2.26 -9.14 -6.53
C ALA A 336 -3.72 -9.25 -6.07
N LEU A 337 -4.63 -8.50 -6.68
CA LEU A 337 -6.07 -8.58 -6.38
C LEU A 337 -6.66 -9.94 -6.79
N ILE A 338 -6.30 -10.46 -7.97
CA ILE A 338 -6.73 -11.78 -8.43
C ILE A 338 -6.16 -12.87 -7.53
N ALA A 339 -4.86 -12.82 -7.24
CA ALA A 339 -4.17 -13.80 -6.40
C ALA A 339 -4.72 -13.87 -4.97
N SER A 340 -5.19 -12.74 -4.43
CA SER A 340 -5.83 -12.70 -3.11
C SER A 340 -7.31 -13.11 -3.14
N SER A 341 -8.07 -12.71 -4.17
CA SER A 341 -9.53 -12.90 -4.18
C SER A 341 -9.98 -14.27 -4.70
N ILE A 342 -9.31 -14.82 -5.74
CA ILE A 342 -9.73 -16.08 -6.38
C ILE A 342 -9.67 -17.29 -5.44
N PRO A 343 -8.60 -17.52 -4.64
CA PRO A 343 -8.57 -18.64 -3.69
C PRO A 343 -9.73 -18.60 -2.69
N MET A 344 -10.10 -17.39 -2.26
CA MET A 344 -11.20 -17.18 -1.32
C MET A 344 -12.55 -17.49 -1.97
N LEU A 345 -12.77 -17.04 -3.22
CA LEU A 345 -13.97 -17.37 -3.99
C LEU A 345 -14.12 -18.88 -4.18
N ILE A 346 -13.03 -19.58 -4.54
CA ILE A 346 -13.06 -21.04 -4.67
C ILE A 346 -13.37 -21.68 -3.31
N SER A 347 -12.78 -21.18 -2.22
CA SER A 347 -13.04 -21.69 -0.86
C SER A 347 -14.50 -21.53 -0.44
N ASP A 348 -15.10 -20.38 -0.69
CA ASP A 348 -16.49 -20.08 -0.31
C ASP A 348 -17.52 -20.80 -1.19
N PHE A 349 -17.30 -20.88 -2.50
CA PHE A 349 -18.34 -21.30 -3.45
C PHE A 349 -18.11 -22.66 -4.12
N SER A 350 -16.91 -23.26 -4.04
CA SER A 350 -16.71 -24.63 -4.53
C SER A 350 -17.32 -25.67 -3.58
N ALA A 351 -17.84 -26.78 -4.12
CA ALA A 351 -18.36 -27.89 -3.32
C ALA A 351 -17.25 -28.57 -2.50
N ASN A 352 -16.08 -28.77 -3.11
CA ASN A 352 -14.91 -29.43 -2.50
C ASN A 352 -13.66 -28.56 -2.63
N PRO A 353 -13.57 -27.45 -1.87
CA PRO A 353 -12.44 -26.53 -1.98
C PRO A 353 -11.14 -27.16 -1.46
N PHE A 354 -11.23 -27.94 -0.39
CA PHE A 354 -10.10 -28.69 0.16
C PHE A 354 -10.24 -30.15 -0.24
N GLN A 355 -9.24 -30.66 -0.94
CA GLN A 355 -9.27 -32.02 -1.48
C GLN A 355 -8.29 -32.89 -0.70
N LEU A 356 -8.78 -34.07 -0.32
CA LEU A 356 -7.96 -35.17 0.18
C LEU A 356 -8.13 -36.33 -0.80
N SER A 357 -7.02 -36.82 -1.33
CA SER A 357 -7.02 -37.99 -2.20
C SER A 357 -5.97 -38.99 -1.74
N THR A 358 -6.35 -40.26 -1.69
CA THR A 358 -5.46 -41.36 -1.37
C THR A 358 -4.92 -42.00 -2.66
N SER A 359 -3.64 -42.33 -2.67
CA SER A 359 -3.01 -43.14 -3.71
C SER A 359 -2.46 -44.44 -3.11
N ARG A 360 -1.90 -45.31 -3.96
CA ARG A 360 -1.25 -46.54 -3.49
C ARG A 360 -0.17 -46.23 -2.44
N THR A 361 0.59 -45.15 -2.62
CA THR A 361 1.79 -44.83 -1.84
C THR A 361 1.64 -43.63 -0.90
N THR A 362 0.69 -42.73 -1.13
CA THR A 362 0.60 -41.47 -0.37
C THR A 362 -0.84 -41.02 -0.11
N VAL A 363 -1.06 -40.27 0.96
CA VAL A 363 -2.21 -39.37 1.14
C VAL A 363 -1.84 -37.99 0.60
N SER A 364 -2.66 -37.40 -0.26
CA SER A 364 -2.42 -36.06 -0.83
C SER A 364 -3.48 -35.08 -0.35
N LEU A 365 -3.03 -33.91 0.09
CA LEU A 365 -3.85 -32.78 0.54
C LEU A 365 -3.61 -31.61 -0.40
N SER A 366 -4.68 -31.02 -0.94
CA SER A 366 -4.59 -29.84 -1.80
C SER A 366 -5.70 -28.83 -1.50
N ALA A 367 -5.39 -27.56 -1.76
CA ALA A 367 -6.31 -26.45 -1.63
C ALA A 367 -6.06 -25.43 -2.75
N PRO A 368 -7.00 -24.51 -3.02
CA PRO A 368 -6.90 -23.61 -4.16
C PRO A 368 -5.66 -22.73 -4.06
N LEU A 369 -4.83 -22.76 -5.11
CA LEU A 369 -3.56 -22.01 -5.21
C LEU A 369 -2.60 -22.20 -4.01
N SER A 370 -2.76 -23.30 -3.25
CA SER A 370 -1.88 -23.68 -2.15
C SER A 370 -1.00 -24.85 -2.58
N GLN A 371 0.21 -24.94 -2.02
CA GLN A 371 1.12 -26.04 -2.32
C GLN A 371 0.58 -27.36 -1.76
N SER A 372 0.28 -28.31 -2.64
CA SER A 372 -0.18 -29.64 -2.21
C SER A 372 0.85 -30.33 -1.33
N ARG A 373 0.38 -31.08 -0.34
CA ARG A 373 1.20 -31.92 0.54
C ARG A 373 0.93 -33.38 0.25
N LYS A 374 1.99 -34.19 0.23
CA LYS A 374 1.91 -35.64 0.09
C LYS A 374 2.54 -36.26 1.32
N ILE A 375 1.81 -37.16 1.97
CA ILE A 375 2.21 -37.88 3.17
C ILE A 375 2.36 -39.34 2.76
N ALA A 376 3.55 -39.94 2.94
CA ALA A 376 3.69 -41.36 2.67
C ALA A 376 3.00 -42.18 3.76
N TRP A 377 2.38 -43.31 3.40
CA TRP A 377 1.66 -44.15 4.37
C TRP A 377 2.53 -44.58 5.56
N LYS A 378 3.81 -44.88 5.31
CA LYS A 378 4.79 -45.28 6.32
C LYS A 378 5.12 -44.19 7.35
N ASP A 379 4.83 -42.92 7.04
CA ASP A 379 5.16 -41.78 7.90
C ASP A 379 3.98 -41.42 8.81
N ILE A 380 2.80 -42.03 8.60
CA ILE A 380 1.59 -41.79 9.40
C ILE A 380 1.67 -42.63 10.67
N GLU A 381 1.75 -41.95 11.83
CA GLU A 381 1.80 -42.59 13.15
C GLU A 381 0.40 -42.83 13.71
N SER A 382 -0.49 -41.84 13.56
CA SER A 382 -1.86 -41.93 14.04
C SER A 382 -2.80 -41.05 13.23
N VAL A 383 -4.09 -41.40 13.32
CA VAL A 383 -5.17 -40.64 12.70
C VAL A 383 -6.32 -40.54 13.68
N GLU A 384 -6.87 -39.33 13.84
CA GLU A 384 -7.93 -39.03 14.81
C GLU A 384 -8.98 -38.09 14.21
N LEU A 385 -10.20 -38.18 14.74
CA LEU A 385 -11.25 -37.21 14.50
C LEU A 385 -11.37 -36.31 15.72
N LEU A 386 -11.24 -35.01 15.51
CA LEU A 386 -11.40 -33.98 16.52
C LEU A 386 -12.70 -33.22 16.29
N ASP A 387 -13.39 -32.85 17.37
CA ASP A 387 -14.57 -31.99 17.25
C ASP A 387 -14.17 -30.52 17.12
N THR A 388 -13.05 -30.10 17.72
CA THR A 388 -12.59 -28.71 17.68
C THR A 388 -11.09 -28.63 17.41
N MET A 389 -10.67 -27.56 16.73
CA MET A 389 -9.24 -27.25 16.61
C MET A 389 -8.63 -26.99 17.99
N PRO A 390 -7.36 -27.40 18.23
CA PRO A 390 -6.59 -26.92 19.36
C PRO A 390 -6.62 -25.39 19.44
N LYS A 391 -6.62 -24.84 20.66
CA LYS A 391 -6.73 -23.38 20.86
C LYS A 391 -5.42 -22.66 20.49
N ASP A 392 -4.28 -23.31 20.73
CA ASP A 392 -2.96 -22.72 20.54
C ASP A 392 -2.42 -23.08 19.15
N PHE A 393 -2.74 -22.23 18.17
CA PHE A 393 -2.13 -22.30 16.85
C PHE A 393 -1.70 -20.93 16.32
N ILE A 394 -0.54 -20.90 15.66
CA ILE A 394 0.06 -19.71 15.08
C ILE A 394 0.16 -19.93 13.57
N ARG A 395 -0.29 -18.94 12.78
CA ARG A 395 -0.13 -18.98 11.32
C ARG A 395 1.32 -18.63 10.95
N VAL A 396 1.97 -19.53 10.21
CA VAL A 396 3.31 -19.31 9.66
C VAL A 396 3.19 -18.79 8.22
N TYR A 397 2.46 -19.50 7.36
CA TYR A 397 2.22 -19.12 5.97
C TYR A 397 0.82 -19.54 5.50
N GLY A 398 0.18 -18.69 4.69
CA GLY A 398 -1.13 -18.97 4.09
C GLY A 398 -2.25 -18.08 4.63
N THR A 399 -3.47 -18.60 4.66
CA THR A 399 -4.69 -17.83 4.91
C THR A 399 -5.33 -18.26 6.22
N ALA A 400 -5.65 -17.28 7.07
CA ALA A 400 -6.47 -17.48 8.25
C ALA A 400 -7.58 -16.43 8.25
N THR A 401 -8.81 -16.87 7.98
CA THR A 401 -10.02 -16.02 8.00
C THR A 401 -10.93 -16.40 9.17
N GLU A 402 -12.12 -15.78 9.24
CA GLU A 402 -13.14 -16.20 10.18
C GLU A 402 -13.70 -17.59 9.86
N ASN A 403 -13.76 -17.98 8.58
CA ASN A 403 -14.37 -19.25 8.18
C ASN A 403 -13.38 -20.39 7.89
N TYR A 404 -12.12 -20.10 7.52
CA TYR A 404 -11.18 -21.17 7.16
C TYR A 404 -9.70 -20.85 7.43
N LEU A 405 -8.92 -21.93 7.55
CA LEU A 405 -7.48 -21.96 7.78
C LEU A 405 -6.84 -22.79 6.67
N THR A 406 -5.94 -22.21 5.88
CA THR A 406 -5.23 -22.89 4.79
C THR A 406 -3.75 -22.56 4.81
N GLY A 407 -2.87 -23.56 4.87
CA GLY A 407 -1.43 -23.38 4.75
C GLY A 407 -0.63 -23.96 5.92
N GLU A 408 0.52 -23.37 6.19
CA GLU A 408 1.46 -23.79 7.23
C GLU A 408 1.21 -23.01 8.53
N PHE A 409 1.13 -23.75 9.62
CA PHE A 409 0.88 -23.27 10.97
C PHE A 409 1.83 -23.98 11.94
N GLN A 410 1.83 -23.50 13.17
CA GLN A 410 2.39 -24.19 14.32
C GLN A 410 1.23 -24.46 15.28
N VAL A 411 1.04 -25.71 15.69
CA VAL A 411 -0.02 -26.14 16.63
C VAL A 411 0.67 -26.87 17.78
N ASP A 412 0.44 -26.42 19.02
CA ASP A 412 1.12 -26.96 20.21
C ASP A 412 2.65 -27.03 20.06
N ASN A 413 3.25 -25.96 19.55
CA ASN A 413 4.67 -25.82 19.20
C ASN A 413 5.20 -26.79 18.13
N LYS A 414 4.37 -27.63 17.50
CA LYS A 414 4.75 -28.50 16.39
C LYS A 414 4.33 -27.94 15.04
N PRO A 415 5.13 -28.13 13.97
CA PRO A 415 4.72 -27.76 12.61
C PRO A 415 3.40 -28.44 12.23
N ALA A 416 2.53 -27.71 11.55
CA ALA A 416 1.23 -28.22 11.11
C ALA A 416 0.84 -27.66 9.74
N TYR A 417 0.16 -28.47 8.93
CA TYR A 417 -0.47 -28.03 7.68
C TYR A 417 -1.99 -28.15 7.81
N LEU A 418 -2.70 -27.03 7.72
CA LEU A 418 -4.13 -26.95 7.96
C LEU A 418 -4.86 -26.68 6.65
N LEU A 419 -5.90 -27.47 6.38
CA LEU A 419 -6.95 -27.23 5.39
C LEU A 419 -8.31 -27.38 6.10
N VAL A 420 -8.66 -26.38 6.91
CA VAL A 420 -9.74 -26.48 7.90
C VAL A 420 -10.80 -25.41 7.65
N LEU A 421 -12.06 -25.83 7.58
CA LEU A 421 -13.26 -25.02 7.64
C LEU A 421 -13.69 -24.95 9.11
N LYS A 422 -13.61 -23.76 9.72
CA LYS A 422 -13.84 -23.58 11.16
C LYS A 422 -15.26 -23.92 11.61
N ASN A 423 -16.22 -23.87 10.70
CA ASN A 423 -17.64 -24.18 10.97
C ASN A 423 -18.02 -25.63 10.61
N LYS A 424 -17.06 -26.50 10.28
CA LYS A 424 -17.32 -27.91 9.94
C LYS A 424 -16.64 -28.85 10.91
N GLN A 425 -17.34 -29.94 11.21
CA GLN A 425 -16.90 -31.02 12.09
C GLN A 425 -17.31 -32.37 11.48
N PRO A 426 -16.59 -33.47 11.76
CA PRO A 426 -15.35 -33.52 12.53
C PRO A 426 -14.14 -33.03 11.72
N ILE A 427 -13.03 -32.75 12.40
CA ILE A 427 -11.73 -32.41 11.82
C ILE A 427 -10.86 -33.65 11.82
N LEU A 428 -10.36 -34.04 10.65
CA LEU A 428 -9.40 -35.12 10.51
C LEU A 428 -8.01 -34.62 10.88
N ARG A 429 -7.39 -35.21 11.92
CA ARG A 429 -5.97 -35.02 12.26
C ARG A 429 -5.17 -36.24 11.79
N ILE A 430 -4.14 -36.01 11.00
CA ILE A 430 -3.12 -37.01 10.64
C ILE A 430 -1.82 -36.58 11.32
N GLN A 431 -1.24 -37.46 12.12
CA GLN A 431 0.03 -37.23 12.78
C GLN A 431 1.15 -37.99 12.06
N THR A 432 2.23 -37.28 11.77
CA THR A 432 3.52 -37.85 11.37
C THR A 432 4.58 -37.50 12.41
N LYS A 433 5.76 -38.10 12.30
CA LYS A 433 6.92 -37.78 13.16
C LYS A 433 7.22 -36.29 13.26
N ASP A 434 7.21 -35.61 12.12
CA ASP A 434 7.71 -34.23 12.02
C ASP A 434 6.60 -33.16 11.98
N LYS A 435 5.34 -33.53 11.69
CA LYS A 435 4.29 -32.57 11.34
C LYS A 435 2.88 -33.10 11.59
N PHE A 436 1.97 -32.20 11.93
CA PHE A 436 0.53 -32.48 11.97
C PHE A 436 -0.16 -32.03 10.68
N TYR A 437 -1.19 -32.76 10.26
CA TYR A 437 -2.03 -32.35 9.14
C TYR A 437 -3.49 -32.33 9.59
N TYR A 438 -4.17 -31.24 9.33
CA TYR A 438 -5.58 -31.06 9.68
C TYR A 438 -6.41 -30.86 8.42
N TYR A 439 -7.52 -31.59 8.31
CA TYR A 439 -8.39 -31.56 7.14
C TYR A 439 -9.86 -31.57 7.52
N THR A 440 -10.65 -30.78 6.79
CA THR A 440 -12.11 -30.86 6.78
C THR A 440 -12.64 -30.70 5.37
N ASN A 441 -13.72 -31.40 5.06
CA ASN A 441 -14.54 -31.16 3.87
C ASN A 441 -15.84 -30.41 4.24
N LYS A 442 -16.45 -29.71 3.27
CA LYS A 442 -17.79 -29.11 3.44
C LYS A 442 -18.85 -30.16 3.76
N ASP A 443 -18.71 -31.36 3.17
CA ASP A 443 -19.46 -32.55 3.55
C ASP A 443 -18.70 -33.32 4.63
N SER A 444 -19.21 -33.23 5.87
CA SER A 444 -18.68 -33.96 7.03
C SER A 444 -18.59 -35.48 6.82
N LYS A 445 -19.45 -36.07 5.97
CA LYS A 445 -19.41 -37.50 5.66
C LYS A 445 -18.13 -37.87 4.92
N LEU A 446 -17.68 -37.03 3.98
CA LEU A 446 -16.41 -37.25 3.27
C LEU A 446 -15.23 -37.25 4.24
N THR A 447 -15.21 -36.33 5.20
CA THR A 447 -14.15 -36.29 6.23
C THR A 447 -14.10 -37.59 7.05
N LYS A 448 -15.25 -38.11 7.47
CA LYS A 448 -15.35 -39.41 8.17
C LYS A 448 -14.94 -40.60 7.29
N ASN A 449 -15.30 -40.58 6.01
CA ASN A 449 -14.92 -41.63 5.07
C ASN A 449 -13.39 -41.68 4.89
N TYR A 450 -12.74 -40.52 4.72
CA TYR A 450 -11.28 -40.44 4.64
C TYR A 450 -10.60 -40.92 5.92
N TYR A 451 -11.14 -40.57 7.09
CA TYR A 451 -10.67 -41.11 8.37
C TYR A 451 -10.68 -42.65 8.37
N HIS A 452 -11.81 -43.27 8.06
CA HIS A 452 -11.95 -44.73 8.07
C HIS A 452 -11.04 -45.40 7.02
N GLU A 453 -10.89 -44.79 5.84
CA GLU A 453 -10.01 -45.29 4.79
C GLU A 453 -8.54 -45.28 5.24
N ILE A 454 -8.09 -44.18 5.83
CA ILE A 454 -6.73 -44.03 6.34
C ILE A 454 -6.50 -45.00 7.51
N GLN A 455 -7.40 -45.03 8.49
CA GLN A 455 -7.32 -45.91 9.65
C GLN A 455 -7.22 -47.39 9.26
N LYS A 456 -8.03 -47.84 8.30
CA LYS A 456 -8.01 -49.22 7.80
C LYS A 456 -6.67 -49.58 7.15
N LYS A 457 -5.96 -48.62 6.57
CA LYS A 457 -4.69 -48.86 5.89
C LYS A 457 -3.48 -48.81 6.81
N ILE A 458 -3.55 -48.08 7.93
CA ILE A 458 -2.48 -48.05 8.95
C ILE A 458 -2.56 -49.29 9.87
N ASN A 459 -3.77 -49.83 10.09
CA ASN A 459 -3.98 -51.03 10.90
C ASN A 459 -3.69 -52.36 10.13
N LYS A 460 -3.27 -52.28 8.87
CA LYS A 460 -2.82 -53.41 8.06
C LYS A 460 -1.31 -53.39 7.96
#